data_AF-A0A918F5N3-F1
#
_entry.id   AF-A0A918F5N3-F1
#
_cell.length_a   1.000
_cell.length_b   1.000
_cell.length_c   1.000
_cell.angle_alpha   90.00
_cell.angle_beta   90.00
_cell.angle_gamma   90.00
#
_symmetry.space_group_name_H-M   'P 1'
#
loop_
_entity.id
_entity.type
_entity.pdbx_description
1 polymer ?
#
loop_
_entity_poly.entity_id
_entity_poly.type
_entity_poly.pdbx_seq_one_letter_code
_entity_poly.pdbx_strand_id
1 'polypeptide(L)' 'MTDHGDLMTKFLSLPFPRVFLYGEQNSSLSYLTKLAANGVELAEIPHSGHWPMYSNPVAMWERIADFHARTRR' A
#
# COMPACT_ATOMS: atom_id res chain seq x y z
N MET A 1 -15.44 0.66 11.66
CA MET A 1 -14.03 0.57 12.10
C MET A 1 -13.48 -0.71 11.52
N THR A 2 -12.39 -0.69 10.75
CA THR A 2 -11.96 -1.82 9.92
C THR A 2 -10.80 -2.64 10.49
N ASP A 3 -10.30 -2.31 11.68
CA ASP A 3 -9.30 -3.11 12.39
C ASP A 3 -9.98 -4.00 13.45
N HIS A 4 -10.67 -5.05 12.98
CA HIS A 4 -11.19 -6.09 13.86
C HIS A 4 -10.15 -7.21 13.98
N GLY A 5 -9.79 -7.59 15.21
CA GLY A 5 -8.91 -8.72 15.46
C GLY A 5 -7.42 -8.46 15.25
N ASP A 6 -6.96 -7.23 15.50
CA ASP A 6 -5.55 -6.83 15.52
C ASP A 6 -4.84 -7.04 14.17
N LEU A 7 -5.56 -6.75 13.08
CA LEU A 7 -5.10 -7.01 11.72
C LEU A 7 -3.89 -6.14 11.38
N MET A 8 -3.89 -4.89 11.82
CA MET A 8 -2.76 -3.97 11.61
C MET A 8 -1.48 -4.54 12.21
N THR A 9 -1.51 -4.99 13.48
CA THR A 9 -0.35 -5.57 14.14
C THR A 9 0.11 -6.84 13.43
N LYS A 10 -0.81 -7.74 13.05
CA LYS A 10 -0.47 -8.95 12.29
C LYS A 10 0.20 -8.63 10.96
N PHE A 11 -0.32 -7.66 10.21
CA PHE A 11 0.27 -7.21 8.94
C PHE A 11 1.67 -6.63 9.15
N LEU A 12 1.87 -5.82 10.20
CA LEU A 12 3.16 -5.24 10.55
C LEU A 12 4.18 -6.27 11.06
N SER A 13 3.74 -7.43 11.55
CA SER A 13 4.60 -8.54 11.98
C SER A 13 5.06 -9.48 10.86
N LEU A 14 4.57 -9.32 9.63
CA LEU A 14 4.96 -10.18 8.51
C LEU A 14 6.46 -9.99 8.17
N PRO A 15 7.24 -11.08 8.01
CA PRO A 15 8.71 -11.02 7.91
C PRO A 15 9.23 -10.72 6.50
N PHE A 16 8.37 -10.24 5.60
CA PHE A 16 8.71 -10.00 4.20
C PHE A 16 8.45 -8.53 3.79
N PRO A 17 9.09 -8.05 2.71
CA PRO A 17 8.83 -6.73 2.18
C PRO A 17 7.34 -6.52 1.88
N ARG A 18 6.82 -5.33 2.20
CA ARG A 18 5.42 -4.97 1.99
C ARG A 18 5.30 -3.62 1.31
N VAL A 19 4.33 -3.51 0.43
CA VAL A 19 3.90 -2.26 -0.18
C VAL A 19 2.39 -2.09 0.04
N PHE A 20 1.96 -0.88 0.38
CA PHE A 20 0.56 -0.48 0.46
C PHE A 20 0.25 0.50 -0.67
N LEU A 21 -0.59 0.06 -1.60
CA LEU A 21 -1.01 0.87 -2.74
C LEU A 21 -2.27 1.63 -2.36
N TYR A 22 -2.30 2.94 -2.60
CA TYR A 22 -3.45 3.80 -2.32
C TYR A 22 -3.66 4.81 -3.45
N GLY A 23 -4.91 5.21 -3.71
CA GLY A 23 -5.19 6.26 -4.68
C GLY A 23 -4.86 7.65 -4.12
N GLU A 24 -4.40 8.56 -4.96
CA GLU A 24 -4.08 9.96 -4.63
C GLU A 24 -5.13 10.66 -3.73
N GLN A 25 -6.43 10.44 -3.97
CA GLN A 25 -7.51 11.04 -3.18
C GLN A 25 -7.55 10.56 -1.71
N ASN A 26 -6.82 9.48 -1.42
CA ASN A 26 -6.71 8.86 -0.11
C ASN A 26 -5.35 9.14 0.56
N SER A 27 -4.58 10.12 0.06
CA SER A 27 -3.29 10.55 0.63
C SER A 27 -3.36 11.08 2.08
N SER A 28 -4.56 11.43 2.55
CA SER A 28 -4.80 11.92 3.91
C SER A 28 -5.20 10.84 4.92
N LEU A 29 -5.21 9.56 4.54
CA LEU A 29 -5.54 8.46 5.44
C LEU A 29 -4.55 8.38 6.62
N SER A 30 -5.09 8.47 7.83
CA SER A 30 -4.30 8.58 9.06
C SER A 30 -3.33 7.42 9.33
N TYR A 31 -3.61 6.23 8.78
CA TYR A 31 -2.76 5.06 8.97
C TYR A 31 -1.56 4.99 8.00
N LEU A 32 -1.50 5.82 6.95
CA LEU A 32 -0.35 5.85 6.04
C LEU A 32 0.94 6.18 6.81
N THR A 33 0.90 7.17 7.71
CA THR A 33 2.03 7.52 8.57
C THR A 33 2.48 6.34 9.44
N LYS A 34 1.53 5.58 10.00
CA LYS A 34 1.83 4.38 10.81
C LYS A 34 2.47 3.28 9.96
N LEU A 35 1.97 3.04 8.75
CA LEU A 35 2.52 2.06 7.82
C LEU A 35 3.97 2.41 7.44
N ALA A 36 4.21 3.65 7.01
CA ALA A 36 5.56 4.11 6.64
C ALA A 36 6.54 4.02 7.81
N ALA A 37 6.12 4.43 9.02
CA ALA A 37 6.95 4.34 10.22
C ALA A 37 7.34 2.89 10.61
N ASN A 38 6.60 1.89 10.11
CA ASN A 38 6.88 0.46 10.34
C ASN A 38 7.49 -0.23 9.11
N GLY A 39 8.08 0.54 8.19
CA GLY A 39 8.84 0.01 7.05
C GLY A 39 7.98 -0.57 5.92
N VAL A 40 6.69 -0.23 5.87
CA VAL A 40 5.83 -0.55 4.74
C VAL A 40 6.03 0.52 3.67
N GLU A 41 6.37 0.10 2.44
CA GLU A 41 6.46 1.02 1.31
C GLU A 41 5.08 1.57 0.97
N LEU A 42 4.97 2.86 0.73
CA LEU A 42 3.73 3.50 0.30
C LEU A 42 3.81 3.83 -1.19
N ALA A 43 2.84 3.35 -1.96
CA ALA A 43 2.77 3.60 -3.39
C ALA A 43 1.46 4.30 -3.74
N GLU A 44 1.55 5.60 -4.01
CA GLU A 44 0.42 6.38 -4.51
C GLU A 44 0.15 6.07 -5.98
N ILE A 45 -1.14 5.90 -6.30
CA ILE A 45 -1.65 5.72 -7.66
C ILE A 45 -2.35 7.02 -8.09
N PRO A 46 -1.80 7.73 -9.09
CA PRO A 46 -2.37 8.98 -9.59
C PRO A 46 -3.79 8.83 -10.11
N HIS A 47 -4.59 9.90 -10.00
CA HIS A 47 -5.95 9.96 -10.52
C HIS A 47 -6.87 8.84 -10.02
N SER A 48 -6.64 8.38 -8.78
CA SER A 48 -7.34 7.23 -8.19
C SER A 48 -7.86 7.53 -6.78
N GLY A 49 -8.97 6.86 -6.42
CA GLY A 49 -9.56 6.92 -5.09
C GLY A 49 -9.48 5.58 -4.35
N HIS A 50 -10.64 5.08 -3.89
CA HIS A 50 -10.71 3.84 -3.12
C HIS A 50 -10.31 2.59 -3.92
N TRP A 51 -10.51 2.61 -5.24
CA TRP A 51 -10.25 1.46 -6.11
C TRP A 51 -9.20 1.76 -7.21
N PRO A 52 -7.90 1.86 -6.87
CA PRO A 52 -6.86 2.14 -7.85
C PRO A 52 -6.83 1.17 -9.04
N MET A 53 -7.20 -0.09 -8.82
CA MET A 53 -7.29 -1.12 -9.86
C MET A 53 -8.31 -0.81 -10.96
N TYR A 54 -9.34 -0.01 -10.67
CA TYR A 54 -10.33 0.40 -11.68
C TYR A 54 -10.03 1.78 -12.24
N SER A 55 -9.51 2.69 -11.41
CA SER A 55 -9.25 4.08 -11.81
C SER A 55 -7.99 4.23 -12.66
N ASN A 56 -6.90 3.57 -12.29
CA ASN A 56 -5.62 3.63 -13.01
C ASN A 56 -4.89 2.28 -12.90
N PRO A 57 -5.42 1.22 -13.53
CA PRO A 57 -4.84 -0.12 -13.45
C PRO A 57 -3.40 -0.18 -13.93
N VAL A 58 -3.04 0.59 -14.97
CA VAL A 58 -1.69 0.59 -15.55
C VAL A 58 -0.67 1.06 -14.52
N ALA A 59 -0.86 2.24 -13.93
CA ALA A 59 0.05 2.74 -12.91
C ALA A 59 0.10 1.81 -11.68
N MET A 60 -1.03 1.22 -11.28
CA MET A 60 -1.05 0.24 -10.19
C MET A 60 -0.17 -0.98 -10.50
N TRP A 61 -0.28 -1.55 -11.71
CA TRP A 61 0.52 -2.70 -12.12
C TRP A 61 2.00 -2.37 -12.27
N GLU A 62 2.35 -1.18 -12.76
CA GLU A 62 3.74 -0.71 -12.79
C GLU A 62 4.35 -0.68 -11.38
N ARG A 63 3.63 -0.12 -10.39
CA ARG A 63 4.09 -0.14 -8.99
C ARG A 63 4.31 -1.55 -8.44
N ILE A 64 3.40 -2.48 -8.76
CA ILE A 64 3.52 -3.89 -8.35
C ILE A 64 4.74 -4.54 -9.00
N ALA A 65 4.93 -4.33 -10.31
CA ALA A 65 6.06 -4.88 -11.05
C ALA A 65 7.40 -4.36 -10.51
N ASP A 66 7.52 -3.05 -10.27
CA ASP A 66 8.73 -2.42 -9.72
C ASP A 66 9.06 -2.93 -8.33
N PHE A 67 8.04 -3.08 -7.47
CA PHE A 67 8.21 -3.64 -6.14
C PHE A 67 8.69 -5.08 -6.20
N HIS A 68 8.06 -5.93 -7.02
CA HIS A 68 8.49 -7.31 -7.22
C HIS A 68 9.90 -7.43 -7.77
N ALA A 69 10.29 -6.59 -8.73
CA ALA A 69 11.63 -6.61 -9.33
C ALA A 69 12.72 -6.30 -8.29
N ARG A 70 12.46 -5.37 -7.36
CA ARG A 70 13.41 -5.00 -6.29
C ARG A 70 13.48 -6.00 -5.15
N THR A 71 12.40 -6.73 -4.89
CA THR A 71 12.25 -7.59 -3.70
C THR A 71 12.53 -9.07 -3.94
N ARG A 72 12.73 -9.51 -5.19
CA ARG A 72 13.11 -10.89 -5.57
C ARG A 72 14.58 -11.24 -5.28
N ARG A 73 15.25 -10.54 -4.36
CA ARG A 73 16.66 -10.79 -4.00
C ARG A 73 16.76 -11.67 -2.76
#